data_AF-A0A1B9B348-F1
#
_entry.id   AF-A0A1B9B348-F1
#
_cell.length_a   1.000
_cell.length_b   1.000
_cell.length_c   1.000
_cell.angle_alpha   90.00
_cell.angle_beta   90.00
_cell.angle_gamma   90.00
#
_symmetry.space_group_name_H-M   'P 1'
#
loop_
_entity.id
_entity.type
_entity.pdbx_description
1 polymer ?
#
loop_
_entity_poly.entity_id
_entity_poly.type
_entity_poly.pdbx_seq_one_letter_code
_entity_poly.pdbx_strand_id
1 'polypeptide(L)'
;MDIETLEELLLGNTGLLISLRMGDGVQQVKVSQIIEVIDHLSEEWAESESIPKKAANLFVDLYAAAYSTLGLYSEEEMIRIEDAVDKIMDSVRKCWSDKTV
;
A
#
# COMPACT_ATOMS: atom_id res chain seq x y z
N MET A 1 10.49 -10.78 3.90
CA MET A 1 9.91 -10.07 2.74
C MET A 1 10.58 -8.71 2.66
N ASP A 2 10.84 -8.18 1.47
CA ASP A 2 11.66 -6.97 1.31
C ASP A 2 10.90 -5.84 0.59
N ILE A 3 11.57 -4.68 0.49
CA ILE A 3 11.01 -3.49 -0.15
C ILE A 3 10.80 -3.71 -1.65
N GLU A 4 11.62 -4.55 -2.28
CA GLU A 4 11.51 -4.93 -3.68
C GLU A 4 10.23 -5.72 -3.94
N THR A 5 9.87 -6.63 -3.03
CA THR A 5 8.59 -7.35 -3.07
C THR A 5 7.42 -6.39 -2.96
N LEU A 6 7.49 -5.42 -2.04
CA LEU A 6 6.46 -4.39 -1.90
C LEU A 6 6.32 -3.54 -3.16
N GLU A 7 7.44 -3.13 -3.75
CA GLU A 7 7.49 -2.35 -4.98
C GLU A 7 6.83 -3.11 -6.14
N GLU A 8 7.13 -4.41 -6.32
CA GLU A 8 6.52 -5.23 -7.37
C GLU A 8 5.00 -5.38 -7.16
N LEU A 9 4.55 -5.61 -5.92
CA LEU A 9 3.11 -5.72 -5.61
C LEU A 9 2.34 -4.42 -5.87
N LEU A 10 2.99 -3.26 -5.73
CA LEU A 10 2.37 -1.95 -5.96
C LEU A 10 2.47 -1.50 -7.42
N LEU A 11 3.67 -1.57 -8.00
CA LEU A 11 4.07 -0.91 -9.24
C LEU A 11 4.37 -1.86 -10.40
N GLY A 12 4.53 -3.16 -10.13
CA GLY A 12 4.81 -4.18 -11.14
C GLY A 12 3.73 -4.24 -12.22
N ASN A 13 3.98 -4.97 -13.31
CA ASN A 13 3.04 -5.04 -14.45
C ASN A 13 1.65 -5.57 -14.06
N THR A 14 1.60 -6.37 -12.99
CA THR A 14 0.37 -6.86 -12.37
C THR A 14 0.16 -6.27 -10.98
N GLY A 15 0.77 -5.13 -10.67
CA GLY A 15 0.70 -4.45 -9.37
C GLY A 15 -0.67 -3.80 -9.13
N LEU A 16 -0.92 -3.41 -7.89
CA LEU A 16 -2.18 -2.77 -7.48
C LEU A 16 -2.44 -1.49 -8.26
N LEU A 17 -1.45 -0.60 -8.39
CA LEU A 17 -1.64 0.70 -9.03
C LEU A 17 -1.85 0.57 -10.55
N ILE A 18 -1.29 -0.47 -11.18
CA ILE A 18 -1.59 -0.77 -12.58
C ILE A 18 -3.05 -1.18 -12.73
N SER A 19 -3.53 -2.13 -11.91
CA SER A 19 -4.94 -2.56 -11.94
C SER A 19 -5.89 -1.37 -11.74
N LEU A 20 -5.60 -0.49 -10.77
CA LEU A 20 -6.42 0.69 -10.51
C LEU A 20 -6.45 1.67 -11.69
N ARG A 21 -5.32 1.89 -12.36
CA ARG A 21 -5.25 2.78 -13.52
C ARG A 21 -5.92 2.19 -14.77
N MET A 22 -5.97 0.87 -14.89
CA MET A 22 -6.60 0.19 -16.02
C MET A 22 -8.12 0.05 -15.88
N GLY A 23 -8.69 0.38 -14.71
CA GLY A 23 -10.12 0.19 -14.46
C GLY A 23 -10.48 -1.20 -13.96
N ASP A 24 -9.49 -2.04 -13.62
CA ASP A 24 -9.70 -3.43 -13.18
C ASP A 24 -10.10 -3.51 -11.68
N GLY A 25 -10.02 -2.39 -10.97
CA GLY A 25 -10.34 -2.31 -9.55
C GLY A 25 -9.34 -3.03 -8.65
N VAL A 26 -9.78 -3.36 -7.43
CA VAL A 26 -8.95 -3.98 -6.40
C VAL A 26 -9.09 -5.49 -6.40
N GLN A 27 -7.94 -6.17 -6.36
CA GLN A 27 -7.86 -7.61 -6.10
C GLN A 27 -7.51 -7.84 -4.62
N GLN A 28 -8.45 -8.40 -3.85
CA GLN A 28 -8.30 -8.56 -2.40
C GLN A 28 -7.08 -9.41 -2.00
N VAL A 29 -6.73 -10.44 -2.78
CA VAL A 29 -5.51 -11.24 -2.55
C VAL A 29 -4.26 -10.37 -2.57
N LYS A 30 -4.18 -9.41 -3.51
CA LYS A 30 -3.04 -8.50 -3.64
C LYS A 30 -2.96 -7.52 -2.48
N VAL A 31 -4.11 -7.03 -2.00
CA VAL A 31 -4.20 -6.19 -0.80
C VAL A 31 -3.65 -6.95 0.41
N SER A 32 -4.05 -8.21 0.60
CA SER A 32 -3.53 -9.04 1.69
C SER A 32 -2.02 -9.26 1.59
N GLN A 33 -1.49 -9.51 0.39
CA GLN A 33 -0.05 -9.65 0.19
C GLN A 33 0.72 -8.36 0.50
N ILE A 34 0.20 -7.20 0.09
CA ILE A 34 0.80 -5.90 0.40
C ILE A 34 0.84 -5.68 1.92
N ILE A 35 -0.27 -5.94 2.60
CA ILE A 35 -0.37 -5.82 4.07
C ILE A 35 0.63 -6.75 4.76
N GLU A 36 0.74 -8.01 4.32
CA GLU A 36 1.67 -8.98 4.89
C GLU A 36 3.13 -8.51 4.79
N VAL A 37 3.52 -7.99 3.62
CA VAL A 37 4.87 -7.44 3.40
C VAL A 37 5.11 -6.22 4.29
N ILE A 38 4.16 -5.29 4.39
CA ILE A 38 4.30 -4.08 5.21
C ILE A 38 4.38 -4.43 6.69
N ASP A 39 3.53 -5.34 7.17
CA ASP A 39 3.55 -5.78 8.58
C ASP A 39 4.91 -6.42 8.91
N HIS A 40 5.44 -7.28 8.04
CA HIS A 40 6.78 -7.83 8.23
C HIS A 40 7.89 -6.77 8.23
N LEU A 41 7.86 -5.82 7.28
CA LEU A 41 8.82 -4.71 7.25
C LEU A 41 8.69 -3.82 8.50
N SER A 42 7.48 -3.65 9.03
CA SER A 42 7.25 -2.89 10.27
C SER A 42 7.94 -3.54 11.46
N GLU A 43 7.90 -4.86 11.58
CA GLU A 43 8.61 -5.62 12.63
C GLU A 43 10.13 -5.47 12.48
N GLU A 44 10.67 -5.57 11.26
CA GLU A 44 12.10 -5.37 11.01
C GLU A 44 12.57 -3.96 11.37
N TRP A 45 11.71 -2.96 11.17
CA TRP A 45 12.04 -1.57 11.44
C TRP A 45 11.67 -1.12 12.86
N ALA A 46 11.07 -1.97 13.69
CA ALA A 46 10.64 -1.60 15.04
C ALA A 46 11.80 -1.03 15.88
N GLU A 47 12.98 -1.65 15.79
CA GLU A 47 14.20 -1.24 16.52
C GLU A 47 15.05 -0.19 15.76
N SER A 48 14.61 0.23 14.57
CA SER A 48 15.31 1.24 13.77
C SER A 48 14.86 2.65 14.13
N GLU A 49 15.75 3.65 14.12
CA GLU A 49 15.36 5.07 14.31
C GLU A 49 14.64 5.66 13.09
N SER A 50 14.65 4.97 11.94
CA SER A 50 14.09 5.51 10.69
C SER A 50 13.46 4.42 9.82
N ILE A 51 12.69 4.86 8.82
CA ILE A 51 12.14 4.02 7.76
C ILE A 51 12.98 4.26 6.50
N PRO A 52 13.32 3.21 5.72
CA PRO A 52 13.99 3.38 4.45
C PRO A 52 13.24 4.34 3.51
N LYS A 53 13.95 5.33 2.96
CA LYS A 53 13.38 6.35 2.06
C LYS A 53 12.57 5.77 0.91
N LYS A 54 13.01 4.64 0.35
CA LYS A 54 12.31 3.94 -0.73
C LYS A 54 10.89 3.51 -0.30
N ALA A 55 10.75 2.91 0.88
CA ALA A 55 9.45 2.52 1.43
C ALA A 55 8.56 3.74 1.70
N ALA A 56 9.11 4.80 2.31
CA ALA A 56 8.38 6.04 2.56
C ALA A 56 7.80 6.65 1.27
N ASN A 57 8.59 6.66 0.18
CA ASN A 57 8.12 7.12 -1.13
C ASN A 57 6.98 6.25 -1.66
N LEU A 58 7.09 4.92 -1.58
CA LEU A 58 6.04 3.99 -2.02
C LEU A 58 4.71 4.24 -1.30
N PHE A 59 4.73 4.54 0.00
CA PHE A 59 3.53 4.81 0.78
C PHE A 59 2.82 6.11 0.35
N VAL A 60 3.58 7.17 0.09
CA VAL A 60 3.04 8.45 -0.39
C VAL A 60 2.44 8.27 -1.79
N ASP A 61 3.15 7.56 -2.66
CA ASP A 61 2.73 7.33 -4.04
C ASP A 61 1.46 6.47 -4.11
N LEU A 62 1.34 5.44 -3.26
CA LEU A 62 0.16 4.57 -3.18
C LEU A 62 -1.13 5.38 -2.95
N TYR A 63 -1.16 6.21 -1.90
CA TYR A 63 -2.37 6.94 -1.55
C TYR A 63 -2.77 7.93 -2.66
N ALA A 64 -1.81 8.73 -3.13
CA ALA A 64 -2.07 9.71 -4.18
C ALA A 64 -2.53 9.06 -5.49
N ALA A 65 -1.87 7.97 -5.90
CA ALA A 65 -2.21 7.27 -7.13
C ALA A 65 -3.60 6.61 -7.04
N ALA A 66 -3.91 5.90 -5.95
CA ALA A 66 -5.20 5.23 -5.81
C ALA A 66 -6.37 6.23 -5.86
N TYR A 67 -6.30 7.32 -5.09
CA TYR A 67 -7.36 8.32 -5.06
C TYR A 67 -7.53 9.06 -6.39
N SER A 68 -6.44 9.26 -7.16
CA SER A 68 -6.53 9.87 -8.49
C SER A 68 -7.32 9.04 -9.51
N THR A 69 -7.50 7.74 -9.25
CA THR A 69 -8.21 6.80 -10.16
C THR A 69 -9.68 6.62 -9.81
N LEU A 70 -10.16 7.11 -8.65
CA LEU A 70 -11.53 6.84 -8.18
C LEU A 70 -12.60 7.24 -9.20
N GLY A 71 -12.39 8.36 -9.93
CA GLY A 71 -13.31 8.82 -10.97
C GLY A 71 -13.53 7.86 -12.14
N LEU A 72 -12.78 6.75 -12.23
CA LEU A 72 -12.97 5.69 -13.22
C LEU A 72 -14.04 4.65 -12.81
N TYR A 73 -14.46 4.66 -11.55
CA TYR A 73 -15.22 3.56 -10.94
C TYR A 73 -16.65 3.97 -10.58
N SER A 74 -17.52 2.98 -10.36
CA SER A 74 -18.81 3.22 -9.72
C SER A 74 -18.64 3.57 -8.24
N GLU A 75 -19.64 4.20 -7.61
CA GLU A 75 -19.60 4.53 -6.17
C GLU A 75 -19.33 3.30 -5.29
N GLU A 76 -19.93 2.16 -5.60
CA GLU A 76 -19.70 0.90 -4.87
C GLU A 76 -18.25 0.42 -5.00
N GLU A 77 -17.66 0.56 -6.18
CA GLU A 77 -16.25 0.21 -6.41
C GLU A 77 -15.29 1.22 -5.78
N MET A 78 -15.63 2.52 -5.79
CA MET A 78 -14.87 3.55 -5.08
C MET A 78 -14.76 3.20 -3.60
N ILE A 79 -15.87 2.88 -2.94
CA ILE A 79 -15.89 2.47 -1.52
C ILE A 79 -14.98 1.26 -1.29
N ARG A 80 -15.04 0.25 -2.18
CA ARG A 80 -14.15 -0.92 -2.08
C ARG A 80 -12.67 -0.58 -2.25
N ILE A 81 -12.35 0.38 -3.11
CA ILE A 81 -10.97 0.87 -3.31
C ILE A 81 -10.51 1.62 -2.07
N GLU A 82 -11.31 2.55 -1.57
CA GLU A 82 -11.01 3.34 -0.37
C GLU A 82 -10.79 2.41 0.83
N ASP A 83 -11.70 1.47 1.09
CA ASP A 83 -11.55 0.47 2.16
C ASP A 83 -10.25 -0.34 2.06
N ALA A 84 -9.84 -0.68 0.84
CA ALA A 84 -8.62 -1.44 0.61
C ALA A 84 -7.36 -0.60 0.86
N VAL A 85 -7.36 0.65 0.38
CA VAL A 85 -6.27 1.60 0.60
C VAL A 85 -6.14 1.92 2.08
N ASP A 86 -7.26 2.16 2.77
CA ASP A 86 -7.27 2.45 4.21
C ASP A 86 -6.67 1.31 5.03
N LYS A 87 -7.02 0.05 4.71
CA LYS A 87 -6.41 -1.13 5.34
C LYS A 87 -4.90 -1.21 5.13
N ILE A 88 -4.42 -0.88 3.92
CA ILE A 88 -2.98 -0.83 3.65
C ILE A 88 -2.34 0.29 4.48
N MET A 89 -2.98 1.47 4.54
CA MET A 89 -2.47 2.62 5.30
C MET A 89 -2.48 2.36 6.81
N ASP A 90 -3.40 1.57 7.34
CA ASP A 90 -3.36 1.10 8.73
C ASP A 90 -2.08 0.30 9.03
N SER A 91 -1.68 -0.60 8.14
CA SER A 91 -0.39 -1.30 8.25
C SER A 91 0.80 -0.36 8.12
N VAL A 92 0.76 0.61 7.20
CA VAL A 92 1.83 1.62 7.06
C VAL A 92 2.01 2.43 8.34
N ARG A 93 0.91 2.80 9.03
CA ARG A 93 0.97 3.56 10.28
C ARG A 93 1.75 2.81 11.37
N LYS A 94 1.71 1.47 11.39
CA LYS A 94 2.49 0.65 12.33
C LYS A 94 3.99 0.86 12.19
N CYS A 95 4.48 1.11 10.96
CA CYS A 95 5.90 1.39 10.74
C CYS A 95 6.40 2.66 11.46
N TRP A 96 5.49 3.53 11.90
CA TRP A 96 5.78 4.85 12.51
C TRP A 96 5.37 4.90 13.98
N SER A 97 4.30 4.20 14.38
CA SER A 97 3.74 4.28 15.74
C SER A 97 4.71 3.82 16.82
N ASP A 98 5.60 2.87 16.51
CA ASP A 98 6.57 2.34 17.48
C ASP A 98 7.81 3.23 17.67
N LYS A 99 7.94 4.30 16.86
CA LYS A 99 9.10 5.21 16.88
C LYS A 99 8.90 6.48 17.70
N THR A 100 7.74 6.65 18.32
CA THR A 100 7.41 7.86 19.09
C THR A 100 7.59 7.56 20.59
N VAL A 101 8.79 7.80 21.11
CA VAL A 101 9.07 7.94 22.56
C VAL A 101 8.82 9.37 22.98
#